data_AF-A0A965BBU1-F1
#
_entry.id   AF-A0A965BBU1-F1
#
_cell.length_a   1.000
_cell.length_b   1.000
_cell.length_c   1.000
_cell.angle_alpha   90.00
_cell.angle_beta   90.00
_cell.angle_gamma   90.00
#
_symmetry.space_group_name_H-M   'P 1'
#
loop_
_entity.id
_entity.type
_entity.pdbx_description
1 polymer ?
#
loop_
_entity_poly.entity_id
_entity_poly.type
_entity_poly.pdbx_seq_one_letter_code
_entity_poly.pdbx_strand_id
1 'polypeptide(L)'
;MSSIRMQYCTNCGIPGHLFRNCTEPVTSYGVIAMRLQPSHPPHSIQFLLIKRKDSISFIELIRGKYNPYDNVYIGTLLQNMTISEQQRLLTTSFDEIWQEIWGNVSKIQTHKNDYKKSEERFLMIRPLLNDLIAAHKSIWEEPEWGFPKGRRNSFEKDIHCAIREFKEETGLDDTDFTMIHNTQSIVELYTGTNQVQYCHKYYLAVCNPTTEVKMDNDNIHMTREIGDIRWLSFDEAYQKIRPGNAEKREILVKAKKIMAHFHMIEI
;
A
#
# COMPACT_ATOMS: atom_id res chain seq x y z
N MET A 1 -3.02 9.19 43.02
CA MET A 1 -3.51 9.97 41.85
C MET A 1 -3.27 9.11 40.61
N SER A 2 -4.32 8.55 40.00
CA SER A 2 -4.15 7.84 38.72
C SER A 2 -3.82 8.87 37.65
N SER A 3 -2.63 8.80 37.05
CA SER A 3 -2.36 9.65 35.88
C SER A 3 -3.33 9.23 34.78
N ILE A 4 -4.19 10.14 34.35
CA ILE A 4 -4.99 9.94 33.15
C ILE A 4 -3.99 9.89 32.00
N ARG A 5 -3.67 8.69 31.51
CA ARG A 5 -2.86 8.53 30.30
C ARG A 5 -3.63 9.19 29.17
N MET A 6 -3.16 10.36 28.77
CA MET A 6 -3.72 11.10 27.65
C MET A 6 -3.56 10.25 26.38
N GLN A 7 -4.69 9.84 25.81
CA GLN A 7 -4.72 8.97 24.65
C GLN A 7 -4.49 9.80 23.38
N TYR A 8 -3.54 9.37 22.56
CA TYR A 8 -3.19 9.98 21.29
C TYR A 8 -3.78 9.19 20.12
N CYS A 9 -4.35 9.90 19.15
CA CYS A 9 -4.87 9.29 17.94
C CYS A 9 -3.73 8.79 17.06
N THR A 10 -3.72 7.50 16.70
CA THR A 10 -2.68 6.95 15.81
C THR A 10 -2.74 7.51 14.39
N ASN A 11 -3.89 8.06 13.95
CA ASN A 11 -4.03 8.70 12.64
C ASN A 11 -3.39 10.10 12.58
N CYS A 12 -3.93 11.07 13.33
CA CYS A 12 -3.52 12.47 13.25
C CYS A 12 -2.49 12.88 14.33
N GLY A 13 -2.35 12.11 15.42
CA GLY A 13 -1.32 12.34 16.44
C GLY A 13 -1.75 13.34 17.51
N ILE A 14 -3.00 13.81 17.43
CA ILE A 14 -3.59 14.75 18.36
C ILE A 14 -4.19 13.98 19.55
N PRO A 15 -4.03 14.45 20.80
CA PRO A 15 -4.65 13.83 21.97
C PRO A 15 -6.17 14.04 21.99
N GLY A 16 -6.87 13.20 22.76
CA GLY A 16 -8.29 13.39 23.09
C GLY A 16 -9.28 12.58 22.26
N HIS A 17 -8.82 11.79 21.28
CA HIS A 17 -9.68 10.84 20.57
C HIS A 17 -8.92 9.60 20.09
N LEU A 18 -9.69 8.56 19.75
CA LEU A 18 -9.22 7.32 19.14
C LEU A 18 -9.23 7.40 17.62
N PHE A 19 -8.43 6.55 16.95
CA PHE A 19 -8.41 6.41 15.49
C PHE A 19 -9.81 6.33 14.86
N ARG A 20 -10.70 5.51 15.44
CA ARG A 20 -12.08 5.31 14.96
C ARG A 20 -12.97 6.56 15.00
N ASN A 21 -12.57 7.58 15.75
CA ASN A 21 -13.28 8.85 15.90
C ASN A 21 -12.51 10.01 15.22
N CYS A 22 -11.45 9.71 14.46
CA CYS A 22 -10.66 10.72 13.80
C CYS A 22 -11.38 11.23 12.55
N THR A 23 -11.47 12.55 12.39
CA THR A 23 -12.08 13.21 11.23
C THR A 23 -11.06 13.54 10.14
N GLU A 24 -9.76 13.42 10.43
CA GLU A 24 -8.70 13.62 9.45
C GLU A 24 -8.63 12.45 8.46
N PRO A 25 -8.18 12.69 7.22
CA PRO A 25 -7.92 11.63 6.25
C PRO A 25 -7.07 10.50 6.84
N VAL A 26 -7.35 9.26 6.45
CA VAL A 26 -6.55 8.10 6.89
C VAL A 26 -5.14 8.27 6.35
N THR A 27 -4.19 8.47 7.26
CA THR A 27 -2.85 8.91 6.93
C THR A 27 -1.84 7.76 6.97
N SER A 28 -1.01 7.67 5.94
CA SER A 28 0.17 6.80 5.90
C SER A 28 1.43 7.60 5.60
N TYR A 29 2.56 7.07 6.02
CA TYR A 29 3.88 7.67 5.86
C TYR A 29 4.75 6.68 5.08
N GLY A 30 5.50 7.19 4.11
CA GLY A 30 6.30 6.35 3.22
C GLY A 30 7.56 7.04 2.73
N VAL A 31 8.38 6.27 2.01
CA VAL A 31 9.64 6.74 1.44
C VAL A 31 9.59 6.54 -0.08
N ILE A 32 9.93 7.59 -0.82
CA ILE A 32 10.25 7.50 -2.24
C ILE A 32 11.77 7.37 -2.31
N ALA A 33 12.25 6.14 -2.45
CA ALA A 33 13.66 5.85 -2.61
C ALA A 33 14.05 5.91 -4.08
N MET A 34 15.19 6.54 -4.33
CA MET A 34 15.72 6.78 -5.68
C MET A 34 17.20 6.40 -5.72
N ARG A 35 17.67 5.90 -6.86
CA ARG A 35 19.10 5.70 -7.10
C ARG A 35 19.48 6.29 -8.46
N LEU A 36 20.70 6.80 -8.55
CA LEU A 36 21.27 7.31 -9.78
C LEU A 36 22.03 6.18 -10.45
N GLN A 37 21.67 5.80 -11.67
CA GLN A 37 22.49 4.86 -12.43
C GLN A 37 23.78 5.55 -12.87
N PRO A 38 24.96 4.90 -12.75
CA PRO A 38 26.22 5.43 -13.23
C PRO A 38 26.26 5.27 -14.76
N SER A 39 25.54 6.14 -15.46
CA SER A 39 25.59 6.29 -16.92
C SER A 39 26.24 7.63 -17.30
N HIS A 40 26.75 7.75 -18.52
CA HIS A 40 27.20 9.04 -19.03
C HIS A 40 26.08 10.09 -18.86
N PRO A 41 26.38 11.30 -18.35
CA PRO A 41 25.38 12.31 -18.04
C PRO A 41 24.41 12.56 -19.22
N PRO A 42 23.10 12.69 -18.96
CA PRO A 42 22.46 12.74 -17.64
C PRO A 42 22.24 11.35 -17.02
N HIS A 43 22.56 11.22 -15.72
CA HIS A 43 22.29 10.01 -14.94
C HIS A 43 20.80 9.69 -14.97
N SER A 44 20.45 8.45 -15.33
CA SER A 44 19.04 8.02 -15.27
C SER A 44 18.65 7.71 -13.83
N ILE A 45 17.61 8.39 -13.34
CA ILE A 45 17.03 8.14 -12.02
C ILE A 45 16.13 6.91 -12.09
N GLN A 46 16.32 5.99 -11.14
CA GLN A 46 15.38 4.90 -10.89
C GLN A 46 14.65 5.12 -9.56
N PHE A 47 13.41 4.66 -9.51
CA PHE A 47 12.52 4.71 -8.36
C PHE A 47 12.26 3.29 -7.86
N LEU A 48 12.28 3.11 -6.54
CA LEU A 48 11.90 1.85 -5.93
C LEU A 48 10.37 1.79 -5.81
N LEU A 49 9.75 0.82 -6.45
CA LEU A 49 8.34 0.50 -6.27
C LEU A 49 8.16 -0.92 -5.74
N ILE A 50 7.10 -1.11 -4.98
CA ILE A 50 6.59 -2.41 -4.53
C ILE A 50 5.28 -2.71 -5.24
N LYS A 51 5.06 -3.98 -5.60
CA LYS A 51 3.78 -4.52 -6.04
C LYS A 51 3.08 -5.11 -4.84
N ARG A 52 1.79 -4.82 -4.66
CA ARG A 52 0.98 -5.52 -3.67
C ARG A 52 0.85 -7.01 -4.02
N LYS A 53 0.79 -7.86 -3.02
CA LYS A 53 0.52 -9.30 -3.20
C LYS A 53 -0.89 -9.54 -3.75
N ASP A 54 -1.86 -8.87 -3.15
CA ASP A 54 -3.26 -8.88 -3.55
C ASP A 54 -3.77 -7.45 -3.72
N SER A 55 -4.67 -7.25 -4.69
CA SER A 55 -5.25 -5.94 -4.97
C SER A 55 -6.05 -5.42 -3.77
N ILE A 56 -6.14 -4.10 -3.68
CA ILE A 56 -6.91 -3.46 -2.60
C ILE A 56 -8.37 -3.93 -2.63
N SER A 57 -8.96 -4.03 -3.83
CA SER A 57 -10.35 -4.43 -3.99
C SER A 57 -10.60 -5.89 -3.63
N PHE A 58 -9.67 -6.80 -3.97
CA PHE A 58 -9.77 -8.19 -3.57
C PHE A 58 -9.75 -8.35 -2.06
N ILE A 59 -8.79 -7.72 -1.38
CA ILE A 59 -8.72 -7.74 0.09
C ILE A 59 -9.98 -7.13 0.72
N GLU A 60 -10.53 -6.05 0.16
CA GLU A 60 -11.75 -5.42 0.67
C GLU A 60 -12.98 -6.34 0.55
N LEU A 61 -13.10 -7.03 -0.58
CA LEU A 61 -14.16 -8.03 -0.80
C LEU A 61 -13.97 -9.24 0.12
N ILE A 62 -12.77 -9.81 0.26
CA ILE A 62 -12.60 -10.97 1.16
C ILE A 62 -12.84 -10.58 2.63
N ARG A 63 -12.53 -9.35 3.04
CA ARG A 63 -12.86 -8.84 4.39
C ARG A 63 -14.34 -8.52 4.60
N GLY A 64 -15.19 -8.77 3.61
CA GLY A 64 -16.61 -8.47 3.69
C GLY A 64 -16.90 -6.98 3.86
N LYS A 65 -16.06 -6.05 3.42
CA LYS A 65 -16.24 -4.59 3.66
C LYS A 65 -17.14 -3.91 2.62
N TYR A 66 -18.25 -4.56 2.28
CA TYR A 66 -19.25 -4.06 1.35
C TYR A 66 -20.65 -4.41 1.86
N ASN A 67 -21.67 -3.80 1.24
CA ASN A 67 -23.05 -4.23 1.38
C ASN A 67 -23.31 -5.36 0.35
N PRO A 68 -23.70 -6.59 0.77
CA PRO A 68 -23.93 -7.70 -0.17
C PRO A 68 -25.08 -7.46 -1.14
N TYR A 69 -25.91 -6.43 -0.91
CA TYR A 69 -27.00 -6.03 -1.80
C TYR A 69 -26.62 -4.90 -2.77
N ASP A 70 -25.40 -4.36 -2.67
CA ASP A 70 -24.92 -3.28 -3.53
C ASP A 70 -24.09 -3.83 -4.69
N ASN A 71 -24.79 -4.33 -5.72
CA ASN A 71 -24.15 -4.91 -6.90
C ASN A 71 -23.29 -3.90 -7.68
N VAL A 72 -23.57 -2.60 -7.58
CA VAL A 72 -22.79 -1.55 -8.26
C VAL A 72 -21.43 -1.42 -7.59
N TYR A 73 -21.40 -1.35 -6.26
CA TYR A 73 -20.14 -1.31 -5.52
C TYR A 73 -19.36 -2.62 -5.64
N ILE A 74 -20.03 -3.77 -5.57
CA ILE A 74 -19.37 -5.07 -5.79
C ILE A 74 -18.74 -5.13 -7.20
N GLY A 75 -19.47 -4.68 -8.22
CA GLY A 75 -18.94 -4.59 -9.59
C GLY A 75 -17.70 -3.70 -9.69
N THR A 76 -17.69 -2.57 -8.96
CA THR A 76 -16.52 -1.68 -8.85
C THR A 76 -15.33 -2.39 -8.21
N LEU A 77 -15.55 -3.17 -7.14
CA LEU A 77 -14.48 -3.97 -6.54
C LEU A 77 -13.96 -5.01 -7.53
N LEU A 78 -14.84 -5.78 -8.17
CA LEU A 78 -14.46 -6.83 -9.12
C LEU A 78 -13.64 -6.26 -10.29
N GLN A 79 -14.06 -5.13 -10.87
CA GLN A 79 -13.34 -4.50 -11.99
C GLN A 79 -11.92 -4.04 -11.62
N ASN A 80 -11.67 -3.74 -10.34
CA ASN A 80 -10.38 -3.28 -9.83
C ASN A 80 -9.50 -4.41 -9.27
N MET A 81 -9.97 -5.65 -9.27
CA MET A 81 -9.16 -6.84 -8.99
C MET A 81 -8.30 -7.25 -10.18
N THR A 82 -7.41 -8.21 -10.01
CA THR A 82 -6.73 -8.88 -11.13
C THR A 82 -7.59 -9.96 -11.77
N ILE A 83 -7.25 -10.35 -12.99
CA ILE A 83 -7.87 -11.51 -13.68
C ILE A 83 -7.71 -12.77 -12.83
N SER A 84 -6.53 -12.99 -12.26
CA SER A 84 -6.24 -14.13 -11.38
C SER A 84 -7.11 -14.12 -10.10
N GLU A 85 -7.27 -12.95 -9.48
CA GLU A 85 -8.13 -12.77 -8.31
C GLU A 85 -9.60 -13.08 -8.63
N GLN A 86 -10.12 -12.61 -9.77
CA GLN A 86 -11.48 -12.96 -10.22
C GLN A 86 -11.66 -14.47 -10.40
N GLN A 87 -10.66 -15.16 -10.98
CA GLN A 87 -10.71 -16.63 -11.10
C GLN A 87 -10.71 -17.31 -9.73
N ARG A 88 -9.85 -16.88 -8.80
CA ARG A 88 -9.81 -17.40 -7.42
C ARG A 88 -11.16 -17.28 -6.73
N LEU A 89 -11.88 -16.17 -6.92
CA LEU A 89 -13.24 -16.00 -6.37
C LEU A 89 -14.25 -17.05 -6.87
N LEU A 90 -14.02 -17.65 -8.05
CA LEU A 90 -14.89 -18.68 -8.63
C LEU A 90 -14.45 -20.10 -8.30
N THR A 91 -13.14 -20.34 -8.24
CA THR A 91 -12.55 -21.68 -8.17
C THR A 91 -12.12 -22.11 -6.77
N THR A 92 -11.90 -21.16 -5.86
CA THR A 92 -11.35 -21.43 -4.52
C THR A 92 -12.42 -21.23 -3.45
N SER A 93 -12.36 -22.01 -2.36
CA SER A 93 -13.26 -21.83 -1.23
C SER A 93 -12.90 -20.59 -0.40
N PHE A 94 -13.85 -20.07 0.39
CA PHE A 94 -13.59 -18.89 1.21
C PHE A 94 -12.51 -19.15 2.27
N ASP A 95 -12.54 -20.31 2.93
CA ASP A 95 -11.54 -20.65 3.95
C ASP A 95 -10.14 -20.72 3.35
N GLU A 96 -9.96 -21.36 2.19
CA GLU A 96 -8.66 -21.41 1.51
C GLU A 96 -8.14 -20.00 1.18
N ILE A 97 -8.98 -19.13 0.59
CA ILE A 97 -8.59 -17.73 0.31
C ILE A 97 -8.22 -17.00 1.60
N TRP A 98 -8.99 -17.21 2.67
CA TRP A 98 -8.73 -16.57 3.97
C TRP A 98 -7.41 -17.04 4.58
N GLN A 99 -7.12 -18.35 4.57
CA GLN A 99 -5.85 -18.87 5.07
C GLN A 99 -4.65 -18.37 4.24
N GLU A 100 -4.80 -18.22 2.92
CA GLU A 100 -3.74 -17.67 2.06
C GLU A 100 -3.40 -16.21 2.38
N ILE A 101 -4.40 -15.38 2.68
CA ILE A 101 -4.20 -13.96 2.98
C ILE A 101 -3.66 -13.75 4.41
N TRP A 102 -4.23 -14.43 5.41
CA TRP A 102 -3.92 -14.17 6.82
C TRP A 102 -3.03 -15.22 7.50
N GLY A 103 -2.84 -16.40 6.89
CA GLY A 103 -1.98 -17.47 7.41
C GLY A 103 -2.33 -17.84 8.86
N ASN A 104 -1.30 -18.11 9.67
CA ASN A 104 -1.44 -18.48 11.08
C ASN A 104 -2.14 -17.43 11.97
N VAL A 105 -2.27 -16.18 11.50
CA VAL A 105 -2.96 -15.09 12.22
C VAL A 105 -4.47 -15.34 12.26
N SER A 106 -5.01 -16.16 11.35
CA SER A 106 -6.41 -16.59 11.34
C SER A 106 -6.84 -17.27 12.66
N LYS A 107 -5.89 -17.81 13.42
CA LYS A 107 -6.13 -18.51 14.69
C LYS A 107 -6.42 -17.58 15.88
N ILE A 108 -6.15 -16.28 15.75
CA ILE A 108 -6.39 -15.28 16.81
C ILE A 108 -7.89 -15.01 16.97
N GLN A 109 -8.39 -14.95 18.20
CA GLN A 109 -9.83 -14.84 18.51
C GLN A 109 -10.52 -13.62 17.88
N THR A 110 -9.83 -12.48 17.73
CA THR A 110 -10.36 -11.29 17.04
C THR A 110 -10.60 -11.54 15.55
N HIS A 111 -9.76 -12.35 14.91
CA HIS A 111 -9.91 -12.72 13.50
C HIS A 111 -11.06 -13.70 13.28
N LYS A 112 -11.52 -14.44 14.29
CA LYS A 112 -12.68 -15.34 14.16
C LYS A 112 -14.00 -14.59 13.95
N ASN A 113 -14.19 -13.46 14.63
CA ASN A 113 -15.39 -12.64 14.43
C ASN A 113 -15.37 -11.96 13.06
N ASP A 114 -14.20 -11.46 12.65
CA ASP A 114 -14.01 -10.89 11.32
C ASP A 114 -14.20 -11.96 10.22
N TYR A 115 -13.70 -13.17 10.43
CA TYR A 115 -13.89 -14.32 9.53
C TYR A 115 -15.38 -14.59 9.32
N LYS A 116 -16.13 -14.87 10.39
CA LYS A 116 -17.54 -15.28 10.28
C LYS A 116 -18.37 -14.24 9.54
N LYS A 117 -18.22 -12.97 9.89
CA LYS A 117 -18.93 -11.87 9.22
C LYS A 117 -18.54 -11.77 7.73
N SER A 118 -17.27 -11.98 7.42
CA SER A 118 -16.76 -11.92 6.05
C SER A 118 -17.27 -13.09 5.21
N GLU A 119 -17.23 -14.30 5.77
CA GLU A 119 -17.75 -15.52 5.16
C GLU A 119 -19.24 -15.40 4.87
N GLU A 120 -20.04 -14.96 5.85
CA GLU A 120 -21.48 -14.74 5.67
C GLU A 120 -21.77 -13.80 4.48
N ARG A 121 -21.04 -12.68 4.37
CA ARG A 121 -21.19 -11.74 3.25
C ARG A 121 -20.74 -12.34 1.92
N PHE A 122 -19.64 -13.07 1.92
CA PHE A 122 -19.13 -13.72 0.72
C PHE A 122 -20.10 -14.79 0.19
N LEU A 123 -20.66 -15.60 1.07
CA LEU A 123 -21.64 -16.63 0.70
C LEU A 123 -22.93 -16.04 0.14
N MET A 124 -23.35 -14.84 0.57
CA MET A 124 -24.49 -14.14 -0.01
C MET A 124 -24.27 -13.77 -1.48
N ILE A 125 -23.03 -13.40 -1.86
CA ILE A 125 -22.72 -12.97 -3.23
C ILE A 125 -22.22 -14.11 -4.12
N ARG A 126 -21.76 -15.24 -3.53
CA ARG A 126 -21.20 -16.39 -4.26
C ARG A 126 -22.08 -16.86 -5.43
N PRO A 127 -23.42 -16.99 -5.30
CA PRO A 127 -24.27 -17.41 -6.43
C PRO A 127 -24.29 -16.41 -7.60
N LEU A 128 -24.02 -15.13 -7.32
CA LEU A 128 -24.06 -14.04 -8.31
C LEU A 128 -22.69 -13.77 -8.95
N LEU A 129 -21.60 -14.32 -8.41
CA LEU A 129 -20.24 -13.97 -8.82
C LEU A 129 -19.96 -14.24 -10.30
N ASN A 130 -20.48 -15.34 -10.86
CA ASN A 130 -20.30 -15.66 -12.28
C ASN A 130 -20.82 -14.52 -13.17
N ASP A 131 -22.06 -14.09 -12.92
CA ASP A 131 -22.70 -13.02 -13.71
C ASP A 131 -22.06 -11.66 -13.45
N LEU A 132 -21.74 -11.35 -12.18
CA LEU A 132 -21.09 -10.09 -11.81
C LEU A 132 -19.70 -9.96 -12.43
N ILE A 133 -18.90 -11.03 -12.44
CA ILE A 133 -17.57 -11.06 -13.06
C ILE A 133 -17.70 -10.98 -14.58
N ALA A 134 -18.67 -11.65 -15.19
CA ALA A 134 -18.91 -11.56 -16.63
C ALA A 134 -19.23 -10.11 -17.06
N ALA A 135 -19.98 -9.37 -16.24
CA ALA A 135 -20.29 -7.96 -16.46
C ALA A 135 -19.14 -6.99 -16.11
N HIS A 136 -18.22 -7.38 -15.22
CA HIS A 136 -17.14 -6.52 -14.71
C HIS A 136 -15.76 -7.18 -14.87
N LYS A 137 -15.46 -7.63 -16.09
CA LYS A 137 -14.19 -8.30 -16.38
C LYS A 137 -13.00 -7.41 -16.04
N SER A 138 -12.06 -7.96 -15.28
CA SER A 138 -10.79 -7.28 -15.01
C SER A 138 -9.93 -7.20 -16.27
N ILE A 139 -9.20 -6.10 -16.40
CA ILE A 139 -8.12 -5.92 -17.38
C ILE A 139 -6.73 -5.99 -16.73
N TRP A 140 -6.67 -6.20 -15.41
CA TRP A 140 -5.44 -6.11 -14.65
C TRP A 140 -4.79 -7.49 -14.51
N GLU A 141 -3.60 -7.63 -15.05
CA GLU A 141 -2.77 -8.83 -14.85
C GLU A 141 -2.10 -8.82 -13.47
N GLU A 142 -1.78 -7.63 -12.96
CA GLU A 142 -1.06 -7.43 -11.72
C GLU A 142 -1.83 -6.52 -10.74
N PRO A 143 -1.67 -6.71 -9.42
CA PRO A 143 -2.13 -5.77 -8.41
C PRO A 143 -1.43 -4.41 -8.52
N GLU A 144 -1.82 -3.47 -7.66
CA GLU A 144 -1.28 -2.11 -7.71
C GLU A 144 0.21 -2.07 -7.35
N TRP A 145 0.97 -1.31 -8.13
CA TRP A 145 2.33 -0.87 -7.79
C TRP A 145 2.30 0.52 -7.12
N GLY A 146 3.19 0.74 -6.15
CA GLY A 146 3.30 2.01 -5.46
C GLY A 146 4.57 2.13 -4.61
N PHE A 147 4.69 3.26 -3.93
CA PHE A 147 5.79 3.50 -2.99
C PHE A 147 5.53 2.79 -1.66
N PRO A 148 6.58 2.27 -1.00
CA PRO A 148 6.46 1.70 0.33
C PRO A 148 5.91 2.69 1.35
N LYS A 149 4.94 2.27 2.15
CA LYS A 149 4.27 3.12 3.14
C LYS A 149 3.43 2.30 4.12
N GLY A 150 3.22 2.87 5.30
CA GLY A 150 2.23 2.32 6.21
C GLY A 150 1.77 3.29 7.28
N ARG A 151 1.12 2.75 8.30
CA ARG A 151 0.44 3.55 9.33
C ARG A 151 1.31 3.69 10.55
N ARG A 152 1.17 4.84 11.19
CA ARG A 152 1.93 5.18 12.38
C ARG A 152 1.50 4.34 13.59
N ASN A 153 2.48 3.85 14.32
CA ASN A 153 2.31 3.24 15.63
C ASN A 153 2.04 4.28 16.71
N SER A 154 1.58 3.84 17.87
CA SER A 154 1.34 4.76 18.99
C SER A 154 2.65 5.46 19.39
N PHE A 155 2.63 6.79 19.52
CA PHE A 155 3.77 7.64 19.91
C PHE A 155 4.97 7.65 18.95
N GLU A 156 4.81 7.11 17.73
CA GLU A 156 5.84 7.16 16.70
C GLU A 156 5.90 8.55 16.04
N LYS A 157 7.07 8.97 15.53
CA LYS A 157 7.18 10.19 14.72
C LYS A 157 6.92 9.86 13.25
N ASP A 158 6.35 10.79 12.51
CA ASP A 158 5.98 10.62 11.10
C ASP A 158 7.13 10.09 10.22
N ILE A 159 8.34 10.67 10.31
CA ILE A 159 9.51 10.20 9.56
C ILE A 159 10.01 8.83 10.02
N HIS A 160 9.92 8.53 11.32
CA HIS A 160 10.30 7.21 11.84
C HIS A 160 9.32 6.13 11.38
N CYS A 161 8.02 6.45 11.30
CA CYS A 161 7.03 5.59 10.68
C CYS A 161 7.38 5.32 9.22
N ALA A 162 7.70 6.35 8.43
CA ALA A 162 8.08 6.18 7.04
C ALA A 162 9.30 5.24 6.89
N ILE A 163 10.34 5.45 7.70
CA ILE A 163 11.55 4.63 7.70
C ILE A 163 11.22 3.18 8.09
N ARG A 164 10.49 2.96 9.19
CA ARG A 164 10.12 1.61 9.63
C ARG A 164 9.32 0.86 8.56
N GLU A 165 8.30 1.48 8.00
CA GLU A 165 7.45 0.85 6.96
C GLU A 165 8.25 0.59 5.68
N PHE A 166 9.16 1.48 5.30
CA PHE A 166 10.09 1.25 4.20
C PHE A 166 10.95 0.01 4.45
N LYS A 167 11.57 -0.11 5.62
CA LYS A 167 12.37 -1.31 6.00
C LYS A 167 11.52 -2.58 5.98
N GLU A 168 10.33 -2.54 6.56
CA GLU A 168 9.41 -3.69 6.60
C GLU A 168 9.03 -4.18 5.20
N GLU A 169 8.72 -3.27 4.27
CA GLU A 169 8.25 -3.60 2.93
C GLU A 169 9.36 -3.80 1.89
N THR A 170 10.60 -3.34 2.14
CA THR A 170 11.71 -3.46 1.18
C THR A 170 12.88 -4.31 1.64
N GLY A 171 13.02 -4.57 2.95
CA GLY A 171 14.18 -5.25 3.53
C GLY A 171 15.49 -4.47 3.46
N LEU A 172 15.43 -3.16 3.16
CA LEU A 172 16.62 -2.29 3.14
C LEU A 172 16.84 -1.70 4.52
N ASP A 173 18.08 -1.61 4.98
CA ASP A 173 18.46 -1.07 6.29
C ASP A 173 18.97 0.38 6.20
N ASP A 174 19.23 1.01 7.35
CA ASP A 174 19.66 2.43 7.42
C ASP A 174 20.96 2.71 6.66
N THR A 175 21.76 1.67 6.39
CA THR A 175 23.00 1.79 5.61
C THR A 175 22.77 1.84 4.10
N ASP A 176 21.59 1.42 3.63
CA ASP A 176 21.29 1.31 2.20
C ASP A 176 20.74 2.59 1.58
N PHE A 177 20.34 3.56 2.42
CA PHE A 177 19.74 4.80 1.97
C PHE A 177 20.06 5.97 2.89
N THR A 178 20.08 7.17 2.31
CA THR A 178 20.18 8.44 3.06
C THR A 178 18.92 9.25 2.85
N MET A 179 18.29 9.67 3.94
CA MET A 179 17.11 10.54 3.90
C MET A 179 17.48 11.97 3.50
N ILE A 180 16.67 12.58 2.64
CA ILE A 180 16.80 14.00 2.29
C ILE A 180 16.02 14.83 3.32
N HIS A 181 16.72 15.46 4.25
CA HIS A 181 16.10 16.19 5.37
C HIS A 181 15.64 17.62 5.03
N ASN A 182 16.25 18.27 4.03
CA ASN A 182 15.96 19.66 3.65
C ASN A 182 14.78 19.80 2.68
N THR A 183 13.90 18.80 2.63
CA THR A 183 12.71 18.79 1.78
C THR A 183 11.47 18.48 2.60
N GLN A 184 10.38 19.20 2.37
CA GLN A 184 9.08 18.81 2.90
C GLN A 184 8.62 17.49 2.26
N SER A 185 7.81 16.72 2.98
CA SER A 185 7.20 15.50 2.43
C SER A 185 6.29 15.85 1.25
N ILE A 186 6.33 15.05 0.19
CA ILE A 186 5.36 15.16 -0.91
C ILE A 186 4.05 14.51 -0.45
N VAL A 187 2.94 15.22 -0.59
CA VAL A 187 1.64 14.80 -0.09
C VAL A 187 0.74 14.32 -1.22
N GLU A 188 0.25 13.08 -1.11
CA GLU A 188 -0.81 12.49 -1.92
C GLU A 188 -2.13 12.57 -1.14
N LEU A 189 -3.16 13.20 -1.73
CA LEU A 189 -4.50 13.26 -1.15
C LEU A 189 -5.51 12.75 -2.17
N TYR A 190 -6.28 11.72 -1.83
CA TYR A 190 -7.29 11.16 -2.72
C TYR A 190 -8.46 10.57 -1.95
N THR A 191 -9.59 10.34 -2.63
CA THR A 191 -10.74 9.64 -2.08
C THR A 191 -10.78 8.23 -2.64
N GLY A 192 -10.79 7.23 -1.77
CA GLY A 192 -10.87 5.83 -2.18
C GLY A 192 -12.26 5.45 -2.71
N THR A 193 -12.35 4.28 -3.32
CA THR A 193 -13.62 3.73 -3.83
C THR A 193 -14.67 3.56 -2.73
N ASN A 194 -14.24 3.39 -1.48
CA ASN A 194 -15.07 3.32 -0.28
C ASN A 194 -15.50 4.69 0.29
N GLN A 195 -15.29 5.79 -0.45
CA GLN A 195 -15.60 7.17 -0.04
C GLN A 195 -14.79 7.70 1.15
N VAL A 196 -13.72 6.99 1.54
CA VAL A 196 -12.80 7.44 2.60
C VAL A 196 -11.70 8.31 1.99
N GLN A 197 -11.38 9.41 2.66
CA GLN A 197 -10.24 10.25 2.30
C GLN A 197 -8.94 9.66 2.82
N TYR A 198 -7.93 9.60 1.97
CA TYR A 198 -6.60 9.09 2.28
C TYR A 198 -5.55 10.18 2.07
N CYS A 199 -4.54 10.18 2.94
CA CYS A 199 -3.39 11.08 2.88
C CYS A 199 -2.11 10.24 2.96
N HIS A 200 -1.24 10.31 1.97
CA HIS A 200 0.09 9.73 2.06
C HIS A 200 1.15 10.83 2.06
N LYS A 201 2.02 10.80 3.06
CA LYS A 201 3.16 11.72 3.18
C LYS A 201 4.44 10.97 2.87
N TYR A 202 5.10 11.38 1.78
CA TYR A 202 6.29 10.73 1.28
C TYR A 202 7.55 11.54 1.57
N TYR A 203 8.51 10.93 2.25
CA TYR A 203 9.85 11.47 2.40
C TYR A 203 10.75 10.95 1.27
N LEU A 204 11.78 11.72 0.92
CA LEU A 204 12.70 11.33 -0.16
C LEU A 204 13.95 10.69 0.43
N ALA A 205 14.44 9.64 -0.23
CA ALA A 205 15.70 9.00 0.11
C ALA A 205 16.53 8.70 -1.16
N VAL A 206 17.85 8.74 -1.01
CA VAL A 206 18.80 8.32 -2.05
C VAL A 206 19.48 7.03 -1.61
N CYS A 207 19.42 6.02 -2.45
CA CYS A 207 20.12 4.75 -2.26
C CYS A 207 21.41 4.73 -3.07
N ASN A 208 22.34 3.86 -2.67
CA ASN A 208 23.53 3.60 -3.48
C ASN A 208 23.11 3.06 -4.87
N PRO A 209 23.76 3.50 -5.97
CA PRO A 209 23.54 2.93 -7.30
C PRO A 209 23.54 1.40 -7.36
N THR A 210 24.34 0.75 -6.50
CA THR A 210 24.49 -0.71 -6.43
C THR A 210 23.53 -1.39 -5.45
N THR A 211 22.66 -0.65 -4.74
CA THR A 211 21.69 -1.24 -3.82
C THR A 211 20.72 -2.12 -4.60
N GLU A 212 20.75 -3.42 -4.38
CA GLU A 212 19.83 -4.39 -4.96
C GLU A 212 18.62 -4.62 -4.05
N VAL A 213 17.51 -5.02 -4.65
CA VAL A 213 16.28 -5.37 -3.94
C VAL A 213 15.77 -6.69 -4.48
N LYS A 214 15.22 -7.52 -3.60
CA LYS A 214 14.60 -8.80 -3.95
C LYS A 214 13.55 -9.15 -2.92
N MET A 215 12.62 -10.04 -3.30
CA MET A 215 11.71 -10.63 -2.34
C MET A 215 12.49 -11.44 -1.31
N ASP A 216 12.26 -11.13 -0.04
CA ASP A 216 12.76 -11.92 1.09
C ASP A 216 11.63 -12.77 1.66
N ASN A 217 11.80 -14.10 1.59
CA ASN A 217 10.81 -15.06 2.07
C ASN A 217 10.87 -15.26 3.59
N ASP A 218 11.94 -14.83 4.25
CA ASP A 218 12.07 -14.86 5.70
C ASP A 218 11.50 -13.58 6.34
N ASN A 219 11.33 -12.51 5.55
CA ASN A 219 10.65 -11.29 5.98
C ASN A 219 9.13 -11.48 5.97
N ILE A 220 8.54 -11.59 7.16
CA ILE A 220 7.10 -11.81 7.35
C ILE A 220 6.24 -10.64 6.86
N HIS A 221 6.77 -9.40 6.86
CA HIS A 221 6.06 -8.22 6.38
C HIS A 221 5.97 -8.25 4.86
N MET A 222 7.09 -8.53 4.19
CA MET A 222 7.13 -8.69 2.73
C MET A 222 6.25 -9.83 2.25
N THR A 223 6.41 -11.04 2.79
CA THR A 223 5.64 -12.23 2.35
C THR A 223 4.14 -12.10 2.55
N ARG A 224 3.70 -11.25 3.48
CA ARG A 224 2.29 -10.98 3.73
C ARG A 224 1.69 -9.98 2.75
N GLU A 225 2.38 -8.90 2.42
CA GLU A 225 1.79 -7.75 1.72
C GLU A 225 2.36 -7.47 0.34
N ILE A 226 3.58 -7.93 0.07
CA ILE A 226 4.36 -7.59 -1.11
C ILE A 226 4.42 -8.78 -2.06
N GLY A 227 4.05 -8.55 -3.30
CA GLY A 227 4.10 -9.54 -4.37
C GLY A 227 5.36 -9.42 -5.24
N ASP A 228 5.98 -8.24 -5.28
CA ASP A 228 7.22 -7.98 -6.02
C ASP A 228 7.84 -6.63 -5.59
N ILE A 229 9.13 -6.43 -5.84
CA ILE A 229 9.86 -5.20 -5.54
C ILE A 229 10.92 -4.92 -6.61
N ARG A 230 10.94 -3.71 -7.16
CA ARG A 230 11.83 -3.38 -8.28
C ARG A 230 12.29 -1.92 -8.30
N TRP A 231 13.54 -1.74 -8.72
CA TRP A 231 14.02 -0.47 -9.25
C TRP A 231 13.55 -0.29 -10.69
N LEU A 232 12.84 0.81 -10.95
CA LEU A 232 12.24 1.11 -12.24
C LEU A 232 12.69 2.49 -12.72
N SER A 233 12.93 2.65 -14.01
CA SER A 233 13.04 3.99 -14.60
C SER A 233 11.74 4.78 -14.39
N PHE A 234 11.80 6.09 -14.60
CA PHE A 234 10.60 6.93 -14.49
C PHE A 234 9.45 6.43 -15.39
N ASP A 235 9.75 6.09 -16.64
CA ASP A 235 8.71 5.69 -17.61
C ASP A 235 8.10 4.34 -17.23
N GLU A 236 8.91 3.38 -16.80
CA GLU A 236 8.43 2.09 -16.29
C GLU A 236 7.59 2.25 -15.02
N ALA A 237 8.05 3.06 -14.06
CA ALA A 237 7.32 3.34 -12.82
C ALA A 237 5.97 4.02 -13.12
N TYR A 238 5.94 4.97 -14.04
CA TYR A 238 4.72 5.68 -14.45
C TYR A 238 3.72 4.75 -15.13
N GLN A 239 4.20 3.80 -15.94
CA GLN A 239 3.36 2.77 -16.58
C GLN A 239 2.84 1.75 -15.56
N LYS A 240 3.67 1.33 -14.58
CA LYS A 240 3.27 0.39 -13.53
C LYS A 240 2.22 0.93 -12.57
N ILE A 241 2.28 2.23 -12.22
CA ILE A 241 1.23 2.87 -11.44
C ILE A 241 -0.04 2.96 -12.30
N ARG A 242 -1.13 2.31 -11.87
CA ARG A 242 -2.39 2.26 -12.63
C ARG A 242 -2.89 3.66 -13.02
N PRO A 243 -3.41 3.86 -14.24
CA PRO A 243 -3.93 5.15 -14.71
C PRO A 243 -4.94 5.84 -13.80
N GLY A 244 -5.80 5.08 -13.11
CA GLY A 244 -6.77 5.63 -12.16
C GLY A 244 -6.16 6.24 -10.90
N ASN A 245 -4.88 5.98 -10.61
CA ASN A 245 -4.16 6.54 -9.47
C ASN A 245 -3.43 7.83 -9.89
N ALA A 246 -4.18 8.82 -10.35
CA ALA A 246 -3.65 10.05 -10.93
C ALA A 246 -2.78 10.83 -9.94
N GLU A 247 -3.19 10.92 -8.69
CA GLU A 247 -2.48 11.62 -7.62
C GLU A 247 -1.11 10.98 -7.38
N LYS A 248 -1.04 9.65 -7.36
CA LYS A 248 0.22 8.90 -7.22
C LYS A 248 1.19 9.13 -8.38
N ARG A 249 0.67 9.20 -9.61
CA ARG A 249 1.46 9.55 -10.79
C ARG A 249 1.99 10.97 -10.68
N GLU A 250 1.22 11.90 -10.12
CA GLU A 250 1.67 13.25 -9.83
C GLU A 250 2.79 13.27 -8.79
N ILE A 251 2.72 12.43 -7.74
CA ILE A 251 3.80 12.27 -6.75
C ILE A 251 5.10 11.83 -7.43
N LEU A 252 5.03 10.83 -8.33
CA LEU A 252 6.21 10.36 -9.08
C LEU A 252 6.83 11.49 -9.92
N VAL A 253 6.00 12.27 -10.62
CA VAL A 253 6.43 13.43 -11.41
C VAL A 253 7.07 14.50 -10.54
N LYS A 254 6.48 14.80 -9.37
CA LYS A 254 7.04 15.75 -8.39
C LYS A 254 8.40 15.28 -7.87
N ALA A 255 8.52 14.01 -7.50
CA ALA A 255 9.77 13.43 -7.02
C ALA A 255 10.88 13.52 -8.08
N LYS A 256 10.59 13.17 -9.35
CA LYS A 256 11.53 13.34 -10.46
C LYS A 256 12.00 14.79 -10.62
N LYS A 257 11.07 15.75 -10.55
CA LYS A 257 11.40 17.18 -10.68
C LYS A 257 12.29 17.66 -9.53
N ILE A 258 12.01 17.24 -8.29
CA ILE A 258 12.84 17.59 -7.13
C ILE A 258 14.26 17.05 -7.32
N MET A 259 14.40 15.77 -7.71
CA MET A 259 15.71 15.14 -7.90
C MET A 259 16.49 15.73 -9.07
N ALA A 260 15.84 16.18 -10.13
CA ALA A 260 16.53 16.82 -11.26
C ALA A 260 17.26 18.12 -10.87
N HIS A 261 16.84 18.77 -9.78
CA HIS A 261 17.47 19.99 -9.24
C HIS A 261 18.26 19.72 -7.97
N PHE A 262 18.35 18.46 -7.53
CA PHE A 262 19.07 18.07 -6.33
C PHE A 262 20.54 17.80 -6.69
N HIS A 263 21.42 18.74 -6.34
CA HIS A 263 22.86 18.52 -6.39
C HIS A 263 23.29 17.90 -5.05
N MET A 264 23.78 16.65 -5.08
CA MET A 264 24.47 16.11 -3.92
C MET A 264 25.75 16.93 -3.73
N ILE A 265 25.79 17.74 -2.67
CA ILE A 265 27.05 18.32 -2.21
C ILE A 265 27.78 17.15 -1.55
N GLU A 266 28.82 16.64 -2.21
CA GLU A 266 29.78 15.76 -1.56
C GLU A 266 30.41 16.57 -0.41
N ILE A 267 30.18 16.13 0.83
CA ILE A 267 30.78 16.72 2.04
C ILE A 267 32.09 15.99 2.33
#